data_AF-M2B944-F1
#
_entry.id   AF-M2B944-F1
#
_cell.length_a   1.000
_cell.length_b   1.000
_cell.length_c   1.000
_cell.angle_alpha   90.00
_cell.angle_beta   90.00
_cell.angle_gamma   90.00
#
_symmetry.space_group_name_H-M   'P 1'
#
loop_
_entity.id
_entity.type
_entity.pdbx_description
1 polymer ?
#
loop_
_entity_poly.entity_id
_entity_poly.type
_entity_poly.pdbx_seq_one_letter_code
_entity_poly.pdbx_strand_id
1 'polypeptide(L)'
;MPRPTTKEDLIFASNEQFEKLWNLIDGMTEKERTADINPNERDKNVRDVLVHLYEWHCLLLNWIKSNTQGKPAAFLPEPYNWKTYPEMNVEFWKKHQVTLYADAEKMLKKTHKEVMKLIETFSNEELFSKAVFNWTGKTTLGSYCVSATSSHYDWAIKDIKKALKKYRAR
;
A
#
# COMPACT_ATOMS: atom_id res chain seq x y z
N MET A 1 1.07 3.01 -16.62
CA MET A 1 0.05 2.02 -17.07
C MET A 1 -1.32 2.61 -16.84
N PRO A 2 -2.32 2.26 -17.68
CA PRO A 2 -3.72 2.60 -17.41
C PRO A 2 -4.13 2.04 -16.04
N ARG A 3 -5.05 2.74 -15.37
CA ARG A 3 -5.61 2.22 -14.11
C ARG A 3 -6.45 0.98 -14.41
N PRO A 4 -6.36 -0.09 -13.60
CA PRO A 4 -7.21 -1.27 -13.77
C PRO A 4 -8.70 -0.93 -13.76
N THR A 5 -9.45 -1.56 -14.66
CA THR A 5 -10.92 -1.43 -14.77
C THR A 5 -11.65 -2.75 -14.67
N THR A 6 -10.91 -3.86 -14.53
CA THR A 6 -11.46 -5.21 -14.35
C THR A 6 -10.75 -5.92 -13.20
N LYS A 7 -11.36 -6.99 -12.66
CA LYS A 7 -10.76 -7.84 -11.63
C LYS A 7 -9.43 -8.41 -12.09
N GLU A 8 -9.37 -8.90 -13.31
CA GLU A 8 -8.19 -9.49 -13.93
C GLU A 8 -7.07 -8.45 -14.04
N ASP A 9 -7.38 -7.25 -14.53
CA ASP A 9 -6.40 -6.16 -14.62
C ASP A 9 -5.89 -5.74 -13.23
N LEU A 10 -6.78 -5.73 -12.22
CA LEU A 10 -6.42 -5.35 -10.86
C LEU A 10 -5.44 -6.36 -10.26
N ILE A 11 -5.74 -7.65 -10.37
CA ILE A 11 -4.87 -8.72 -9.86
C ILE A 11 -3.53 -8.68 -10.61
N PHE A 12 -3.56 -8.60 -11.94
CA PHE A 12 -2.36 -8.52 -12.77
C PHE A 12 -1.48 -7.32 -12.39
N ALA A 13 -2.05 -6.10 -12.39
CA ALA A 13 -1.30 -4.89 -12.09
C ALA A 13 -0.79 -4.87 -10.64
N SER A 14 -1.54 -5.44 -9.69
CA SER A 14 -1.10 -5.52 -8.29
C SER A 14 0.12 -6.42 -8.14
N ASN A 15 0.08 -7.63 -8.72
CA ASN A 15 1.18 -8.56 -8.68
C ASN A 15 2.40 -8.05 -9.45
N GLU A 16 2.22 -7.54 -10.68
CA GLU A 16 3.31 -7.06 -11.52
C GLU A 16 4.05 -5.87 -10.87
N GLN A 17 3.31 -4.92 -10.29
CA GLN A 17 3.92 -3.78 -9.60
C GLN A 17 4.58 -4.19 -8.27
N PHE A 18 4.03 -5.19 -7.58
CA PHE A 18 4.65 -5.76 -6.38
C PHE A 18 5.98 -6.45 -6.70
N GLU A 19 6.02 -7.25 -7.77
CA GLU A 19 7.26 -7.88 -8.26
C GLU A 19 8.30 -6.83 -8.69
N LYS A 20 7.89 -5.79 -9.42
CA LYS A 20 8.78 -4.69 -9.79
C LYS A 20 9.37 -3.95 -8.58
N LEU A 21 8.60 -3.82 -7.49
CA LEU A 21 9.09 -3.25 -6.24
C LEU A 21 10.20 -4.13 -5.64
N TRP A 22 10.01 -5.45 -5.57
CA TRP A 22 11.03 -6.35 -5.05
C TRP A 22 12.27 -6.42 -5.94
N ASN A 23 12.11 -6.51 -7.26
CA ASN A 23 13.24 -6.48 -8.19
C ASN A 23 14.10 -5.22 -8.02
N LEU A 24 13.48 -4.06 -7.72
CA LEU A 24 14.21 -2.84 -7.39
C LEU A 24 14.99 -2.97 -6.08
N ILE A 25 14.35 -3.47 -5.02
CA ILE A 25 14.92 -3.58 -3.66
C ILE A 25 16.03 -4.64 -3.59
N ASP A 26 15.84 -5.77 -4.28
CA ASP A 26 16.80 -6.87 -4.34
C ASP A 26 18.07 -6.47 -5.11
N GLY A 27 17.93 -5.54 -6.07
CA GLY A 27 19.06 -4.93 -6.79
C GLY A 27 19.82 -3.85 -5.99
N MET A 28 19.43 -3.54 -4.76
CA MET A 28 20.14 -2.60 -3.89
C MET A 28 21.23 -3.30 -3.08
N THR A 29 22.29 -2.58 -2.73
CA THR A 29 23.25 -3.01 -1.70
C THR A 29 22.63 -2.89 -0.31
N GLU A 30 23.19 -3.58 0.68
CA GLU A 30 22.75 -3.44 2.08
C GLU A 30 22.83 -1.99 2.56
N LYS A 31 23.93 -1.29 2.25
CA LYS A 31 24.12 0.12 2.58
C LYS A 31 23.05 1.02 1.98
N GLU A 32 22.62 0.75 0.74
CA GLU A 32 21.56 1.51 0.09
C GLU A 32 20.18 1.24 0.71
N ARG A 33 19.93 0.00 1.16
CA ARG A 33 18.66 -0.35 1.83
C ARG A 33 18.52 0.30 3.20
N THR A 34 19.61 0.40 3.94
CA THR A 34 19.62 0.93 5.31
C THR A 34 19.89 2.42 5.40
N ALA A 35 20.42 3.05 4.34
CA ALA A 35 20.66 4.49 4.34
C ALA A 35 19.33 5.27 4.36
N ASP A 36 19.35 6.42 5.03
CA ASP A 36 18.30 7.43 4.90
C ASP A 36 18.42 8.11 3.52
N ILE A 37 17.88 7.42 2.52
CA ILE A 37 17.92 7.82 1.11
C ILE A 37 16.85 8.86 0.77
N ASN A 38 15.84 9.04 1.62
CA ASN A 38 14.69 9.90 1.36
C ASN A 38 14.63 11.08 2.35
N PRO A 39 14.60 12.35 1.88
CA PRO A 39 14.61 13.52 2.75
C PRO A 39 13.20 13.93 3.24
N ASN A 40 12.27 13.00 3.40
CA ASN A 40 10.92 13.32 3.87
C ASN A 40 10.73 12.92 5.36
N GLU A 41 9.66 13.40 6.00
CA GLU A 41 9.48 13.27 7.44
C GLU A 41 9.13 11.85 7.92
N ARG A 42 8.69 10.95 7.03
CA ARG A 42 8.11 9.64 7.40
C ARG A 42 8.63 8.41 6.63
N ASP A 43 9.15 8.55 5.42
CA ASP A 43 9.53 7.44 4.53
C ASP A 43 11.05 7.46 4.29
N LYS A 44 11.85 7.57 5.37
CA LYS A 44 13.28 7.99 5.32
C LYS A 44 14.20 6.99 4.62
N ASN A 45 13.90 5.70 4.77
CA ASN A 45 14.65 4.59 4.21
C ASN A 45 13.69 3.52 3.68
N VAL A 46 14.24 2.44 3.10
CA VAL A 46 13.40 1.39 2.49
C VAL A 46 12.46 0.74 3.50
N ARG A 47 12.90 0.49 4.75
CA ARG A 47 12.03 -0.04 5.80
C ARG A 47 10.79 0.84 5.98
N ASP A 48 10.98 2.15 6.06
CA ASP A 48 9.87 3.09 6.27
C ASP A 48 8.84 3.04 5.13
N VAL A 49 9.30 2.93 3.88
CA VAL A 49 8.40 2.73 2.72
C VAL A 49 7.65 1.40 2.83
N LEU A 50 8.31 0.31 3.25
CA LEU A 50 7.67 -1.00 3.38
C LEU A 50 6.58 -1.02 4.47
N VAL A 51 6.84 -0.41 5.63
CA VAL A 51 5.82 -0.33 6.70
C VAL A 51 4.67 0.59 6.32
N HIS A 52 4.93 1.65 5.55
CA HIS A 52 3.87 2.49 4.99
C HIS A 52 2.92 1.68 4.11
N LEU A 53 3.46 0.91 3.16
CA LEU A 53 2.65 0.04 2.29
C LEU A 53 1.88 -1.01 3.10
N TYR A 54 2.53 -1.61 4.10
CA TYR A 54 1.92 -2.58 5.00
C TYR A 54 0.71 -2.00 5.76
N GLU A 55 0.85 -0.82 6.36
CA GLU A 55 -0.25 -0.20 7.12
C GLU A 55 -1.44 0.11 6.22
N TRP A 56 -1.20 0.55 4.98
CA TRP A 56 -2.27 0.75 4.00
C TRP A 56 -2.95 -0.54 3.55
N HIS A 57 -2.23 -1.66 3.47
CA HIS A 57 -2.88 -2.97 3.32
C HIS A 57 -3.76 -3.30 4.53
N CYS A 58 -3.28 -3.05 5.75
CA CYS A 58 -4.05 -3.28 6.97
C CYS A 58 -5.33 -2.44 7.01
N LEU A 59 -5.26 -1.17 6.60
CA LEU A 59 -6.45 -0.31 6.44
C LEU A 59 -7.47 -0.96 5.49
N LEU A 60 -7.03 -1.36 4.29
CA LEU A 60 -7.90 -1.99 3.29
C LEU A 60 -8.53 -3.28 3.82
N LEU A 61 -7.72 -4.19 4.37
CA LEU A 61 -8.17 -5.48 4.89
C LEU A 61 -9.19 -5.31 6.01
N ASN A 62 -8.89 -4.45 6.99
CA ASN A 62 -9.77 -4.22 8.13
C ASN A 62 -11.07 -3.54 7.71
N TRP A 63 -10.98 -2.54 6.82
CA TRP A 63 -12.14 -1.80 6.32
C TRP A 63 -13.11 -2.71 5.56
N ILE A 64 -12.61 -3.51 4.63
CA ILE A 64 -13.44 -4.46 3.87
C ILE A 64 -14.05 -5.48 4.83
N LYS A 65 -13.24 -6.12 5.68
CA LYS A 65 -13.73 -7.16 6.61
C LYS A 65 -14.79 -6.63 7.57
N SER A 66 -14.61 -5.44 8.12
CA SER A 66 -15.60 -4.85 9.04
C SER A 66 -16.92 -4.63 8.33
N ASN A 67 -16.89 -3.98 7.17
CA ASN A 67 -18.10 -3.63 6.44
C ASN A 67 -18.83 -4.85 5.85
N THR A 68 -18.12 -5.87 5.38
CA THR A 68 -18.75 -7.12 4.92
C THR A 68 -19.37 -7.94 6.06
N GLN A 69 -18.95 -7.73 7.30
CA GLN A 69 -19.56 -8.29 8.50
C GLN A 69 -20.72 -7.44 9.06
N GLY A 70 -21.18 -6.43 8.32
CA GLY A 70 -22.25 -5.55 8.76
C GLY A 70 -21.85 -4.62 9.91
N LYS A 71 -20.55 -4.39 10.12
CA LYS A 71 -20.00 -3.42 11.08
C LYS A 71 -19.50 -2.19 10.33
N PRO A 72 -20.28 -1.10 10.26
CA PRO A 72 -19.90 0.09 9.51
C PRO A 72 -18.54 0.63 9.98
N ALA A 73 -17.63 0.83 9.03
CA ALA A 73 -16.32 1.39 9.29
C ALA A 73 -15.90 2.34 8.17
N ALA A 74 -15.27 3.45 8.55
CA ALA A 74 -14.57 4.32 7.60
C ALA A 74 -13.25 3.67 7.14
N PHE A 75 -12.80 4.00 5.93
CA PHE A 75 -11.51 3.52 5.41
C PHE A 75 -10.34 4.05 6.24
N LEU A 76 -10.41 5.33 6.62
CA LEU A 76 -9.47 5.96 7.53
C LEU A 76 -10.05 5.85 8.96
N PRO A 77 -9.28 5.34 9.93
CA PRO A 77 -9.74 5.20 11.30
C PRO A 77 -9.82 6.58 11.98
N GLU A 78 -10.76 6.74 12.90
CA GLU A 78 -10.83 7.93 13.76
C GLU A 78 -9.51 8.12 14.54
N PRO A 79 -9.04 9.37 14.73
CA PRO A 79 -9.67 10.65 14.38
C PRO A 79 -9.37 11.14 12.94
N TYR A 80 -8.83 10.29 12.07
CA TYR A 80 -8.29 10.71 10.78
C TYR A 80 -9.34 10.74 9.67
N ASN A 81 -9.16 11.67 8.73
CA ASN A 81 -9.93 11.78 7.51
C ASN A 81 -9.00 12.14 6.34
N TRP A 82 -9.54 12.29 5.13
CA TRP A 82 -8.73 12.56 3.93
C TRP A 82 -7.95 13.88 3.95
N LYS A 83 -8.23 14.80 4.89
CA LYS A 83 -7.41 16.00 5.13
C LYS A 83 -6.28 15.73 6.13
N THR A 84 -6.52 14.90 7.14
CA THR A 84 -5.58 14.62 8.25
C THR A 84 -4.83 13.30 8.11
N TYR A 85 -5.10 12.50 7.08
CA TYR A 85 -4.35 11.27 6.81
C TYR A 85 -2.83 11.46 6.63
N PRO A 86 -2.28 12.64 6.25
CA PRO A 86 -0.83 12.82 6.30
C PRO A 86 -0.27 12.67 7.71
N GLU A 87 -0.99 13.14 8.73
CA GLU A 87 -0.63 12.99 10.15
C GLU A 87 -0.70 11.52 10.58
N MET A 88 -1.74 10.79 10.14
CA MET A 88 -1.84 9.34 10.34
C MET A 88 -0.62 8.59 9.80
N ASN A 89 -0.15 8.98 8.62
CA ASN A 89 1.04 8.35 8.02
C ASN A 89 2.32 8.63 8.83
N VAL A 90 2.40 9.78 9.51
CA VAL A 90 3.50 10.06 10.46
C VAL A 90 3.37 9.18 11.70
N GLU A 91 2.16 8.93 12.20
CA GLU A 91 1.94 7.98 13.31
C GLU A 91 2.27 6.54 12.93
N PHE A 92 1.98 6.11 11.70
CA PHE A 92 2.46 4.82 11.17
C PHE A 92 3.98 4.74 11.22
N TRP A 93 4.68 5.77 10.76
CA TRP A 93 6.13 5.82 10.85
C TRP A 93 6.61 5.72 12.31
N LYS A 94 6.06 6.53 13.24
CA LYS A 94 6.42 6.48 14.67
C LYS A 94 6.23 5.09 15.27
N LYS A 95 5.10 4.44 14.97
CA LYS A 95 4.77 3.07 15.43
C LYS A 95 5.83 2.04 15.05
N HIS A 96 6.49 2.21 13.90
CA HIS A 96 7.41 1.24 13.32
C HIS A 96 8.89 1.53 13.54
N GLN A 97 9.26 2.48 14.41
CA GLN A 97 10.69 2.79 14.61
C GLN A 97 11.51 1.64 15.20
N VAL A 98 10.86 0.73 15.92
CA VAL A 98 11.48 -0.49 16.46
C VAL A 98 11.33 -1.70 15.53
N THR A 99 10.62 -1.57 14.40
CA THR A 99 10.46 -2.65 13.43
C THR A 99 11.75 -2.83 12.64
N LEU A 100 12.26 -4.06 12.59
CA LEU A 100 13.43 -4.40 11.80
C LEU A 100 13.07 -4.46 10.31
N TYR A 101 14.04 -4.19 9.43
CA TYR A 101 13.85 -4.28 7.99
C TYR A 101 13.28 -5.65 7.56
N ALA A 102 13.87 -6.74 8.07
CA ALA A 102 13.44 -8.10 7.76
C ALA A 102 11.99 -8.38 8.19
N ASP A 103 11.50 -7.72 9.25
CA ASP A 103 10.12 -7.86 9.69
C ASP A 103 9.18 -7.03 8.81
N ALA A 104 9.56 -5.80 8.46
CA ALA A 104 8.81 -4.97 7.52
C ALA A 104 8.62 -5.68 6.16
N GLU A 105 9.66 -6.35 5.66
CA GLU A 105 9.60 -7.18 4.46
C GLU A 105 8.59 -8.32 4.60
N LYS A 106 8.68 -9.11 5.67
CA LYS A 106 7.75 -10.23 5.93
C LYS A 106 6.31 -9.73 6.06
N MET A 107 6.11 -8.62 6.76
CA MET A 107 4.79 -8.01 6.98
C MET A 107 4.15 -7.56 5.67
N LEU A 108 4.91 -6.88 4.80
CA LEU A 108 4.41 -6.46 3.50
C LEU A 108 4.11 -7.66 2.59
N LYS A 109 5.02 -8.64 2.49
CA LYS A 109 4.83 -9.86 1.70
C LYS A 109 3.62 -10.68 2.17
N LYS A 110 3.42 -10.78 3.48
CA LYS A 110 2.25 -11.45 4.07
C LYS A 110 0.96 -10.72 3.72
N THR A 111 0.90 -9.42 3.98
CA THR A 111 -0.33 -8.64 3.76
C THR A 111 -0.68 -8.50 2.29
N HIS A 112 0.29 -8.43 1.37
CA HIS A 112 0.01 -8.48 -0.06
C HIS A 112 -0.75 -9.77 -0.44
N LYS A 113 -0.30 -10.93 0.04
CA LYS A 113 -1.00 -12.21 -0.19
C LYS A 113 -2.41 -12.22 0.40
N GLU A 114 -2.59 -11.62 1.57
CA GLU A 114 -3.91 -11.48 2.20
C GLU A 114 -4.84 -10.57 1.38
N VAL A 115 -4.32 -9.45 0.86
CA VAL A 115 -5.08 -8.55 -0.01
C VAL A 115 -5.45 -9.24 -1.32
N MET A 116 -4.54 -10.00 -1.95
CA MET A 116 -4.85 -10.73 -3.18
C MET A 116 -5.95 -11.77 -2.95
N LYS A 117 -5.82 -12.58 -1.89
CA LYS A 117 -6.86 -13.55 -1.50
C LYS A 117 -8.21 -12.88 -1.25
N LEU A 118 -8.22 -11.70 -0.64
CA LEU A 118 -9.44 -10.94 -0.41
C LEU A 118 -10.05 -10.40 -1.72
N ILE A 119 -9.23 -9.86 -2.63
CA ILE A 119 -9.71 -9.39 -3.94
C ILE A 119 -10.30 -10.56 -4.75
N GLU A 120 -9.70 -11.74 -4.66
CA GLU A 120 -10.16 -12.95 -5.34
C GLU A 120 -11.58 -13.38 -4.93
N THR A 121 -12.04 -13.05 -3.71
CA THR A 121 -13.40 -13.41 -3.26
C THR A 121 -14.50 -12.56 -3.89
N PHE A 122 -14.18 -11.41 -4.46
CA PHE A 122 -15.17 -10.53 -5.09
C PHE A 122 -15.30 -10.81 -6.58
N SER A 123 -16.49 -10.64 -7.12
CA SER A 123 -16.76 -10.61 -8.56
C SER A 123 -16.25 -9.31 -9.20
N ASN A 124 -16.16 -9.30 -10.54
CA ASN A 124 -15.84 -8.08 -11.28
C ASN A 124 -16.87 -6.97 -11.04
N GLU A 125 -18.16 -7.33 -10.94
CA GLU A 125 -19.24 -6.38 -10.66
C GLU A 125 -19.08 -5.76 -9.26
N GLU A 126 -18.82 -6.56 -8.24
CA GLU A 126 -18.57 -6.07 -6.87
C GLU A 126 -17.37 -5.12 -6.79
N LEU A 127 -16.33 -5.36 -7.59
CA LEU A 127 -15.13 -4.52 -7.61
C LEU A 127 -15.30 -3.25 -8.45
N PHE A 128 -15.98 -3.30 -9.59
CA PHE A 128 -15.94 -2.22 -10.59
C PHE A 128 -17.27 -1.56 -10.91
N SER A 129 -18.39 -2.01 -10.32
CA SER A 129 -19.65 -1.30 -10.37
C SER A 129 -19.80 -0.32 -9.20
N LYS A 130 -20.48 0.81 -9.46
CA LYS A 130 -20.83 1.78 -8.42
C LYS A 130 -22.02 1.28 -7.62
N ALA A 131 -22.13 1.73 -6.37
CA ALA A 131 -23.28 1.50 -5.49
C ALA A 131 -23.58 0.02 -5.15
N VAL A 132 -22.67 -0.92 -5.46
CA VAL A 132 -22.78 -2.32 -4.98
C VAL A 132 -22.63 -2.37 -3.46
N PHE A 133 -21.67 -1.61 -2.94
CA PHE A 133 -21.43 -1.47 -1.51
C PHE A 133 -21.72 -0.04 -1.07
N ASN A 134 -22.66 0.13 -0.15
CA ASN A 134 -23.04 1.46 0.37
C ASN A 134 -21.87 2.18 1.09
N TRP A 135 -20.89 1.44 1.59
CA TRP A 135 -19.71 1.95 2.29
C TRP A 135 -18.57 2.41 1.37
N THR A 136 -18.65 2.20 0.04
CA THR A 136 -17.63 2.74 -0.90
C THR A 136 -17.91 4.19 -1.31
N GLY A 137 -19.02 4.78 -0.86
CA GLY A 137 -19.40 6.15 -1.20
C GLY A 137 -19.66 6.33 -2.69
N LYS A 138 -19.01 7.32 -3.31
CA LYS A 138 -19.17 7.64 -4.75
C LYS A 138 -18.25 6.83 -5.67
N THR A 139 -17.35 6.02 -5.11
CA THR A 139 -16.36 5.25 -5.87
C THR A 139 -16.65 3.74 -5.81
N THR A 140 -15.85 2.95 -6.51
CA THR A 140 -15.93 1.49 -6.54
C THR A 140 -14.98 0.88 -5.51
N LEU A 141 -15.26 -0.35 -5.06
CA LEU A 141 -14.35 -1.08 -4.18
C LEU A 141 -12.97 -1.28 -4.83
N GLY A 142 -12.95 -1.61 -6.12
CA GLY A 142 -11.75 -1.76 -6.93
C GLY A 142 -10.86 -0.51 -6.92
N SER A 143 -11.44 0.69 -6.82
CA SER A 143 -10.65 1.93 -6.71
C SER A 143 -9.85 2.01 -5.41
N TYR A 144 -10.41 1.54 -4.29
CA TYR A 144 -9.68 1.44 -3.02
C TYR A 144 -8.59 0.36 -3.09
N CYS A 145 -8.89 -0.79 -3.70
CA CYS A 145 -7.90 -1.84 -3.94
C CYS A 145 -6.73 -1.31 -4.79
N VAL A 146 -7.00 -0.65 -5.93
CA VAL A 146 -5.99 -0.01 -6.78
C VAL A 146 -5.14 0.99 -5.98
N SER A 147 -5.79 1.81 -5.14
CA SER A 147 -5.12 2.83 -4.34
C SER A 147 -4.15 2.27 -3.31
N ALA A 148 -4.45 1.11 -2.71
CA ALA A 148 -3.64 0.47 -1.69
C ALA A 148 -2.68 -0.59 -2.24
N THR A 149 -2.72 -0.90 -3.54
CA THR A 149 -1.88 -1.93 -4.17
C THR A 149 -1.11 -1.35 -5.37
N SER A 150 -1.51 -1.65 -6.61
CA SER A 150 -0.78 -1.33 -7.84
C SER A 150 -0.34 0.15 -7.94
N SER A 151 -1.22 1.10 -7.58
CA SER A 151 -0.85 2.52 -7.59
C SER A 151 0.08 2.91 -6.43
N HIS A 152 -0.07 2.25 -5.28
CA HIS A 152 0.78 2.51 -4.12
C HIS A 152 2.19 1.97 -4.33
N TYR A 153 2.33 0.79 -4.94
CA TYR A 153 3.61 0.24 -5.34
C TYR A 153 4.28 1.09 -6.42
N ASP A 154 3.53 1.64 -7.39
CA ASP A 154 4.08 2.58 -8.37
C ASP A 154 4.65 3.84 -7.71
N TRP A 155 3.95 4.40 -6.71
CA TRP A 155 4.48 5.47 -5.88
C TRP A 155 5.77 5.05 -5.18
N ALA A 156 5.79 3.92 -4.48
CA ALA A 156 6.95 3.43 -3.74
C ALA A 156 8.17 3.24 -4.64
N ILE A 157 7.98 2.63 -5.82
CA ILE A 157 9.04 2.44 -6.82
C ILE A 157 9.62 3.79 -7.27
N LYS A 158 8.76 4.76 -7.60
CA LYS A 158 9.19 6.09 -8.03
C LYS A 158 9.96 6.81 -6.93
N ASP A 159 9.48 6.72 -5.70
CA ASP A 159 10.09 7.39 -4.56
C ASP A 159 11.46 6.80 -4.23
N ILE A 160 11.57 5.47 -4.13
CA ILE A 160 12.84 4.75 -3.92
C ILE A 160 13.83 5.04 -5.06
N LYS A 161 13.41 4.99 -6.33
CA LYS A 161 14.30 5.30 -7.47
C LYS A 161 14.85 6.72 -7.40
N LYS A 162 13.99 7.70 -7.06
CA LYS A 162 14.39 9.11 -6.93
C LYS A 162 15.40 9.30 -5.79
N ALA A 163 15.14 8.69 -4.64
CA ALA A 163 16.00 8.68 -3.47
C ALA A 163 17.37 8.04 -3.78
N LEU A 164 17.36 6.84 -4.36
CA LEU A 164 18.55 6.07 -4.71
C LEU A 164 19.43 6.79 -5.74
N LYS A 165 18.83 7.42 -6.75
CA LYS A 165 19.57 8.24 -7.73
C LYS A 165 20.34 9.38 -7.05
N LYS A 166 19.73 10.06 -6.07
CA LYS A 166 20.39 11.12 -5.31
C LYS A 166 21.49 10.57 -4.41
N TYR A 167 21.26 9.44 -3.75
CA TYR A 167 22.22 8.80 -2.87
C TYR A 167 23.49 8.36 -3.63
N ARG A 168 23.35 7.75 -4.82
CA ARG A 168 24.46 7.29 -5.66
C ARG A 168 25.27 8.41 -6.32
N ALA A 169 24.73 9.61 -6.39
CA ALA A 169 25.40 10.77 -6.97
C ALA A 169 26.24 11.56 -5.96
N ARG A 170 26.23 11.16 -4.68
CA ARG A 170 27.08 11.70 -3.60
C ARG A 170 28.39 10.93 -3.55
#